data_AF-A0A937W5F0-F1
#
_entry.id   AF-A0A937W5F0-F1
#
_cell.length_a   1.000
_cell.length_b   1.000
_cell.length_c   1.000
_cell.angle_alpha   90.00
_cell.angle_beta   90.00
_cell.angle_gamma   90.00
#
_symmetry.space_group_name_H-M   'P 1'
#
loop_
_entity.id
_entity.type
_entity.pdbx_description
1 polymer ?
#
loop_
_entity_poly.entity_id
_entity_poly.type
_entity_poly.pdbx_seq_one_letter_code
_entity_poly.pdbx_strand_id
1 'polypeptide(L)' 'MEKTTMELSAAQLQAVAHGETVLVTVGDTPCVLLRADRYAQVQALVALESTYPLLDEAFREGWEAPGMADYDRYDELKPQ' A
#
# COMPACT_ATOMS: atom_id res chain seq x y z
N MET A 1 1.93 33.05 10.31
CA MET A 1 1.82 31.88 9.42
C MET A 1 1.46 32.42 8.05
N GLU A 2 2.45 32.53 7.15
CA GLU A 2 2.18 32.89 5.76
C GLU A 2 1.31 31.79 5.15
N LYS A 3 0.10 32.15 4.70
CA LYS A 3 -0.68 31.29 3.83
C LYS A 3 0.02 31.29 2.48
N THR A 4 0.80 30.25 2.21
CA THR A 4 1.28 29.94 0.86
C THR A 4 0.05 29.67 0.01
N THR A 5 -0.47 30.73 -0.61
CA THR A 5 -1.70 30.67 -1.39
C THR A 5 -1.29 30.10 -2.73
N MET A 6 -1.53 28.81 -2.88
CA MET A 6 -1.21 28.10 -4.10
C MET A 6 -2.26 28.42 -5.15
N GLU A 7 -1.89 29.17 -6.18
CA GLU A 7 -2.81 29.49 -7.29
C GLU A 7 -2.83 28.33 -8.28
N LEU A 8 -3.99 27.65 -8.37
CA LEU A 8 -4.25 26.63 -9.37
C LEU A 8 -4.88 27.28 -10.60
N SER A 9 -4.36 26.94 -11.79
CA SER A 9 -5.01 27.33 -13.03
C SER A 9 -6.37 26.64 -13.19
N ALA A 10 -7.27 27.24 -13.98
CA ALA A 10 -8.58 26.66 -14.27
C ALA A 10 -8.49 25.24 -14.87
N ALA A 11 -7.47 25.00 -15.72
CA ALA A 11 -7.20 23.69 -16.29
C ALA A 11 -6.82 22.65 -15.22
N GLN A 12 -6.01 23.03 -14.23
CA GLN A 12 -5.60 22.16 -13.14
C GLN A 12 -6.78 21.84 -12.21
N LEU A 13 -7.63 22.83 -11.90
CA LEU A 13 -8.86 22.60 -11.13
C LEU A 13 -9.80 21.63 -11.86
N GLN A 14 -9.95 21.79 -13.18
CA GLN A 14 -10.78 20.92 -13.98
C GLN A 14 -10.20 19.50 -14.03
N ALA A 15 -8.90 19.33 -14.24
CA ALA A 15 -8.23 18.03 -14.22
C ALA A 15 -8.46 17.28 -12.89
N VAL A 16 -8.26 17.96 -11.75
CA VAL A 16 -8.52 17.38 -10.42
C VAL A 16 -9.99 16.99 -10.25
N ALA A 17 -10.93 17.81 -10.74
CA ALA A 17 -12.35 17.50 -10.68
C ALA A 17 -12.71 16.21 -11.45
N HIS A 18 -12.08 15.99 -12.61
CA HIS A 18 -12.26 14.78 -13.41
C HIS A 18 -11.51 13.57 -12.84
N GLY A 19 -10.73 13.76 -11.78
CA GLY A 19 -9.99 12.69 -11.10
C GLY A 19 -8.61 12.44 -11.69
N GLU A 20 -8.09 13.37 -12.50
CA GLU A 20 -6.71 13.36 -12.96
C GLU A 20 -5.78 13.86 -11.86
N THR A 21 -4.52 13.44 -11.94
CA THR A 21 -3.46 13.85 -11.02
C THR A 21 -2.72 15.05 -11.58
N VAL A 22 -2.54 16.10 -10.79
CA VAL A 22 -1.86 17.32 -11.25
C VAL A 22 -0.54 17.50 -10.52
N LEU A 23 0.55 17.61 -11.29
CA LEU A 23 1.86 17.98 -10.75
C LEU A 23 1.90 19.48 -10.49
N VAL A 24 2.40 19.84 -9.31
CA VAL A 24 2.47 21.20 -8.83
C VAL A 24 3.72 21.41 -8.00
N THR A 25 4.21 22.64 -7.90
CA THR A 25 5.35 22.96 -7.05
C THR A 25 4.88 23.86 -5.90
N VAL A 26 5.14 23.44 -4.67
CA VAL A 26 4.85 24.22 -3.47
C VAL A 26 6.19 24.67 -2.87
N GLY A 27 6.49 25.96 -2.98
CA GLY A 27 7.85 26.47 -2.71
C GLY A 27 8.83 25.87 -3.73
N ASP A 28 9.81 25.12 -3.25
CA ASP A 28 10.79 24.38 -4.06
C ASP A 28 10.50 22.86 -4.13
N THR A 29 9.39 22.41 -3.55
CA THR A 29 9.07 20.97 -3.47
C THR A 29 8.07 20.58 -4.56
N PRO A 30 8.39 19.61 -5.43
CA PRO A 30 7.42 19.03 -6.34
C PRO A 30 6.40 18.20 -5.55
N CYS A 31 5.12 18.46 -5.78
CA CYS A 31 3.99 17.80 -5.14
C CYS A 31 2.99 17.32 -6.20
N VAL A 32 2.14 16.38 -5.82
CA VAL A 32 1.03 15.90 -6.66
C VAL A 32 -0.28 16.23 -5.96
N LEU A 33 -1.18 16.89 -6.68
CA LEU A 33 -2.56 17.10 -6.27
C LEU A 33 -3.42 15.92 -6.71
N LEU A 34 -4.14 15.38 -5.74
CA LEU A 34 -5.08 14.27 -5.90
C LEU A 34 -6.44 14.70 -5.37
N ARG A 35 -7.50 14.19 -5.99
CA ARG A 35 -8.85 14.28 -5.43
C ARG A 35 -8.92 13.49 -4.12
N ALA A 36 -9.67 13.98 -3.15
CA ALA A 36 -9.68 13.43 -1.78
C ALA A 36 -10.04 11.94 -1.71
N ASP A 37 -10.97 11.50 -2.56
CA ASP A 37 -11.36 10.09 -2.70
C ASP A 37 -10.22 9.21 -3.22
N ARG A 38 -9.45 9.70 -4.20
CA ARG A 38 -8.26 9.02 -4.73
C ARG A 38 -7.13 8.96 -3.69
N TYR A 39 -6.94 10.05 -2.96
CA TYR A 39 -5.98 10.08 -1.86
C TYR A 39 -6.31 9.04 -0.78
N ALA A 40 -7.58 8.93 -0.39
CA ALA A 40 -8.02 7.92 0.58
C ALA A 40 -7.77 6.48 0.07
N GLN A 41 -7.98 6.21 -1.22
CA GLN A 41 -7.68 4.91 -1.83
C GLN A 41 -6.18 4.59 -1.78
N VAL A 42 -5.33 5.54 -2.18
CA VAL A 42 -3.87 5.35 -2.14
C VAL A 42 -3.40 5.14 -0.70
N GLN A 43 -3.92 5.91 0.25
CA GLN A 43 -3.59 5.77 1.67
C GLN A 43 -3.94 4.37 2.20
N ALA A 44 -5.10 3.84 1.83
CA ALA A 44 -5.51 2.48 2.22
C ALA A 44 -4.56 1.42 1.63
N LEU A 45 -4.11 1.58 0.39
CA LEU A 45 -3.16 0.66 -0.25
C LEU A 45 -1.78 0.68 0.43
N VAL A 46 -1.26 1.86 0.74
CA VAL A 46 0.03 2.00 1.45
C VAL A 46 -0.05 1.41 2.86
N ALA A 47 -1.17 1.59 3.56
CA ALA A 47 -1.39 0.97 4.85
C ALA A 47 -1.39 -0.58 4.75
N LEU A 48 -1.99 -1.14 3.71
CA LEU A 48 -1.95 -2.58 3.44
C LEU A 48 -0.53 -3.09 3.15
N GLU A 49 0.27 -2.34 2.39
CA GLU A 49 1.68 -2.69 2.13
C GLU A 49 2.49 -2.80 3.43
N SER A 50 2.30 -1.87 4.37
CA SER A 50 2.93 -1.97 5.69
C SER A 50 2.46 -3.16 6.53
N THR A 51 1.32 -3.75 6.17
CA THR A 51 0.75 -4.94 6.83
C THR A 51 1.23 -6.24 6.18
N TYR A 52 1.71 -6.20 4.93
CA TYR A 52 2.15 -7.38 4.19
C TYR A 52 3.32 -8.15 4.84
N PRO A 53 4.36 -7.48 5.40
CA PRO A 53 5.42 -8.17 6.12
C PRO A 53 4.94 -8.96 7.33
N LEU A 54 3.91 -8.45 8.03
CA LEU A 54 3.32 -9.12 9.20
C LEU A 54 2.49 -10.34 8.80
N LEU A 55 1.84 -10.27 7.64
CA LEU A 55 1.15 -11.41 7.06
C LEU A 55 2.15 -12.46 6.59
N ASP A 56 3.22 -12.09 5.89
CA ASP A 56 4.26 -13.03 5.46
C ASP A 56 4.93 -13.78 6.63
N GLU A 57 5.10 -13.14 7.78
CA GLU A 57 5.62 -13.80 8.99
C GLU A 57 4.63 -14.82 9.56
N ALA A 58 3.36 -14.45 9.72
CA ALA A 58 2.32 -15.35 10.19
C ALA A 58 2.05 -16.52 9.22
N PHE A 59 2.17 -16.28 7.91
CA PHE A 59 2.01 -17.29 6.87
C PHE A 59 3.20 -18.25 6.81
N ARG A 60 4.43 -17.78 7.09
CA ARG A 60 5.62 -18.64 7.20
C ARG A 60 5.49 -19.64 8.35
N GLU A 61 5.06 -19.16 9.52
CA GLU A 61 4.86 -20.00 10.71
C GLU A 61 3.73 -21.03 10.53
N GLY A 62 2.67 -20.66 9.80
CA GLY A 62 1.54 -21.56 9.53
C GLY A 62 1.76 -22.55 8.38
N TRP A 63 2.61 -22.22 7.40
CA TRP A 63 2.89 -23.06 6.23
C TRP A 63 4.06 -24.02 6.45
N GLU A 64 4.97 -23.74 7.40
CA GLU A 64 6.03 -24.65 7.84
C GLU A 64 5.55 -25.73 8.84
N ALA A 65 4.24 -25.89 9.02
CA ALA A 65 3.65 -26.98 9.78
C ALA A 65 2.70 -27.80 8.88
N PRO A 66 3.00 -29.08 8.59
CA PRO A 66 4.04 -29.91 9.18
C PRO A 66 5.42 -29.59 8.57
N GLY A 67 6.43 -29.41 9.41
CA GLY A 67 7.79 -29.12 8.94
C GLY A 67 8.34 -30.31 8.14
N MET A 68 9.42 -30.13 7.39
CA MET A 68 10.10 -31.26 6.71
C MET A 68 10.35 -32.48 7.65
N ALA A 69 10.46 -32.25 8.96
CA ALA A 69 10.57 -33.28 9.99
C ALA A 69 9.33 -34.18 10.16
N ASP A 70 8.13 -33.73 9.78
CA ASP A 70 6.92 -34.54 9.86
C ASP A 70 6.79 -35.51 8.67
N TYR A 71 7.52 -35.27 7.57
CA TYR A 71 7.66 -36.24 6.48
C TYR A 71 8.56 -37.42 6.86
N ASP A 72 9.59 -37.20 7.69
CA ASP A 72 10.45 -38.29 8.19
C ASP A 72 9.67 -39.31 9.04
N ARG A 73 8.55 -38.89 9.64
CA ARG A 73 7.69 -39.75 10.49
C ARG A 73 6.58 -40.45 9.72
N TYR A 74 6.42 -40.17 8.43
CA TYR A 74 5.36 -40.77 7.62
C TYR A 74 5.56 -42.27 7.41
N ASP A 75 6.81 -42.74 7.41
CA ASP A 75 7.14 -44.16 7.31
C ASP A 75 6.93 -44.92 8.62
N GLU A 76 6.95 -44.24 9.77
CA GLU A 76 6.66 -44.84 11.10
C GLU A 76 5.16 -45.04 11.34
N LEU A 77 4.31 -44.27 10.65
CA LEU A 77 2.86 -44.25 10.83
C LEU A 77 2.09 -45.12 9.82
N LYS A 78 2.78 -45.79 8.90
CA LYS A 78 2.13 -46.74 7.97
C LYS A 78 1.71 -48.00 8.76
N PRO A 79 0.41 -48.32 8.83
CA PRO A 79 -0.03 -49.62 9.34
C PRO A 79 0.49 -50.73 8.41
N GLN A 80 1.02 -51.80 9.00
CA GLN A 80 1.46 -53.01 8.28
C GLN A 80 0.30 -53.73 7.58
#